data_AF-A0A4R0JNM9-F1
#
_entry.id   AF-A0A4R0JNM9-F1
#
_cell.length_a   1.000
_cell.length_b   1.000
_cell.length_c   1.000
_cell.angle_alpha   90.00
_cell.angle_beta   90.00
_cell.angle_gamma   90.00
#
_symmetry.space_group_name_H-M   'P 1'
#
loop_
_entity.id
_entity.type
_entity.pdbx_description
1 polymer ?
#
loop_
_entity_poly.entity_id
_entity_poly.type
_entity_poly.pdbx_seq_one_letter_code
_entity_poly.pdbx_strand_id
1 'polypeptide(L)'
;MWNLEEYCHGEVLDEVLERHGIPTGPEHTRAVRSRLGWRDRLAPIRQSLLVNVIGEDFVATHMAWGAINEWCAHSAYTRLIQSEDHPVLTDILKRIAKQETRHVAFYNSQARDRLLRSKQAQKIARFALSKGWGIVGSTIMPPAEVKHMLTYLYGGENGLAEVRKVDAKIDALPGQQSLHLVEKELTKHNVHPG
;
A
#
# COMPACT_ATOMS: atom_id res chain seq x y z
N MET A 1 -0.10 -19.97 1.70
CA MET A 1 1.29 -19.53 1.92
C MET A 1 1.33 -18.03 2.18
N TRP A 2 0.84 -17.17 1.27
CA TRP A 2 0.73 -15.69 1.45
C TRP A 2 0.19 -15.25 2.83
N ASN A 3 -1.02 -15.67 3.23
CA ASN A 3 -1.61 -15.29 4.53
C ASN A 3 -0.74 -15.61 5.76
N LEU A 4 0.07 -16.67 5.72
CA LEU A 4 0.94 -17.05 6.83
C LEU A 4 2.19 -16.15 6.87
N GLU A 5 2.74 -15.81 5.71
CA GLU A 5 3.91 -14.92 5.61
C GLU A 5 3.56 -13.51 6.08
N GLU A 6 2.42 -12.97 5.65
CA GLU A 6 1.91 -11.66 6.10
C GLU A 6 1.64 -11.64 7.61
N TYR A 7 1.09 -12.73 8.16
CA TYR A 7 0.89 -12.87 9.60
C TYR A 7 2.22 -12.84 10.36
N CYS A 8 3.23 -13.58 9.89
CA CYS A 8 4.55 -13.56 10.51
C CYS A 8 5.23 -12.19 10.45
N HIS A 9 5.02 -11.40 9.40
CA HIS A 9 5.52 -10.03 9.33
C HIS A 9 4.89 -9.15 10.41
N GLY A 10 3.58 -9.28 10.61
CA GLY A 10 2.86 -8.58 11.69
C GLY A 10 3.41 -8.94 13.07
N GLU A 11 3.57 -10.23 13.36
CA GLU A 11 4.09 -10.69 14.65
C GLU A 11 5.51 -10.17 14.94
N VAL A 12 6.39 -10.15 13.94
CA VAL A 12 7.76 -9.63 14.11
C VAL A 12 7.75 -8.12 14.37
N LEU A 13 6.90 -7.37 13.68
CA LEU A 13 6.76 -5.93 13.92
C LEU A 13 6.13 -5.64 15.28
N ASP A 14 5.15 -6.44 15.71
CA ASP A 14 4.56 -6.36 17.04
C ASP A 14 5.63 -6.62 18.11
N GLU A 15 6.48 -7.64 17.97
CA GLU A 15 7.55 -7.90 18.94
C GLU A 15 8.53 -6.72 19.03
N VAL A 16 8.89 -6.09 17.90
CA VAL A 16 9.73 -4.88 17.92
C VAL A 16 9.06 -3.77 18.73
N LEU A 17 7.79 -3.47 18.45
CA LEU A 17 7.04 -2.42 19.13
C LEU A 17 6.89 -2.70 20.63
N GLU A 18 6.60 -3.94 21.01
CA GLU A 18 6.50 -4.37 22.42
C GLU A 18 7.81 -4.17 23.18
N ARG A 19 8.95 -4.46 22.56
CA ARG A 19 10.29 -4.23 23.16
C ARG A 19 10.55 -2.74 23.42
N HIS A 20 9.87 -1.86 22.71
CA HIS A 20 9.90 -0.41 22.93
C HIS A 20 8.74 0.12 23.79
N GLY A 21 7.96 -0.78 24.42
CA GLY A 21 6.85 -0.40 25.30
C GLY A 21 5.64 0.17 24.54
N ILE A 22 5.56 -0.04 23.23
CA ILE A 22 4.44 0.40 22.41
C ILE A 22 3.37 -0.72 22.43
N PRO A 23 2.09 -0.41 22.74
CA PRO A 23 1.04 -1.43 22.76
C PRO A 23 0.72 -1.99 21.37
N THR A 24 0.54 -3.30 21.29
CA THR A 24 0.34 -4.09 20.05
C THR A 24 -0.79 -5.11 20.22
N GLY A 25 -0.98 -5.95 19.20
CA GLY A 25 -1.83 -7.14 19.27
C GLY A 25 -3.32 -6.92 18.96
N PRO A 26 -4.13 -7.98 19.07
CA PRO A 26 -5.52 -7.98 18.59
C PRO A 26 -6.43 -6.99 19.30
N GLU A 27 -6.26 -6.80 20.61
CA GLU A 27 -7.08 -5.88 21.40
C GLU A 27 -6.72 -4.42 21.13
N HIS A 28 -5.43 -4.10 20.96
CA HIS A 28 -5.01 -2.78 20.48
C HIS A 28 -5.58 -2.49 19.09
N THR A 29 -5.43 -3.43 18.16
CA THR A 29 -5.97 -3.31 16.80
C THR A 29 -7.49 -3.14 16.79
N ARG A 30 -8.21 -3.89 17.63
CA ARG A 30 -9.66 -3.76 17.81
C ARG A 30 -10.04 -2.40 18.37
N ALA A 31 -9.29 -1.89 19.34
CA ALA A 31 -9.52 -0.56 19.93
C ALA A 31 -9.26 0.57 18.92
N VAL A 32 -8.21 0.45 18.09
CA VAL A 32 -7.95 1.37 16.98
C VAL A 32 -9.11 1.34 15.99
N ARG A 33 -9.57 0.15 15.60
CA ARG A 33 -10.69 -0.03 14.67
C ARG A 33 -12.03 0.48 15.24
N SER A 34 -12.33 0.22 16.51
CA SER A 34 -13.60 0.60 17.12
C SER A 34 -13.74 2.12 17.31
N ARG A 35 -12.63 2.82 17.59
CA ARG A 35 -12.59 4.31 17.63
C ARG A 35 -12.98 4.95 16.30
N LEU A 36 -12.88 4.23 15.19
CA LEU A 36 -13.26 4.72 13.85
C LEU A 36 -14.73 4.53 13.52
N GLY A 37 -15.54 3.87 14.36
CA GLY A 37 -16.89 3.36 14.05
C GLY A 37 -17.92 4.36 13.49
N TRP A 38 -17.56 5.64 13.35
CA TRP A 38 -18.34 6.67 12.66
C TRP A 38 -18.00 6.84 11.17
N ARG A 39 -16.81 6.42 10.71
CA ARG A 39 -16.34 6.53 9.32
C ARG A 39 -16.66 5.30 8.46
N ASP A 40 -16.99 4.16 9.08
CA ASP A 40 -17.39 2.93 8.37
C ASP A 40 -18.67 3.08 7.54
N ARG A 41 -19.46 4.14 7.75
CA ARG A 41 -20.59 4.47 6.87
C ARG A 41 -20.19 4.83 5.43
N LEU A 42 -18.91 5.09 5.15
CA LEU A 42 -18.40 5.41 3.81
C LEU A 42 -17.75 4.20 3.09
N ALA A 43 -17.46 3.10 3.79
CA ALA A 43 -16.96 1.87 3.19
C ALA A 43 -17.87 1.28 2.09
N PRO A 44 -19.22 1.34 2.21
CA PRO A 44 -20.13 0.84 1.17
C PRO A 44 -19.95 1.54 -0.18
N ILE A 45 -19.51 2.80 -0.20
CA ILE A 45 -19.35 3.59 -1.42
C ILE A 45 -18.12 3.12 -2.23
N ARG A 46 -17.10 2.56 -1.58
CA ARG A 46 -15.92 2.01 -2.30
C ARG A 46 -16.15 0.58 -2.75
N GLN A 47 -16.87 -0.20 -1.95
CA GLN A 47 -17.25 -1.56 -2.29
C GLN A 47 -18.23 -1.58 -3.48
N SER A 48 -19.13 -0.59 -3.59
CA SER A 48 -20.05 -0.46 -4.72
C SER A 48 -19.38 -0.13 -6.06
N LEU A 49 -18.20 0.50 -6.06
CA LEU A 49 -17.41 0.72 -7.30
C LEU A 49 -16.90 -0.61 -7.90
N LEU A 50 -16.80 -1.66 -7.08
CA LEU A 50 -16.40 -3.01 -7.51
C LEU A 50 -17.60 -3.89 -7.90
N VAL A 51 -18.83 -3.56 -7.44
CA VAL A 51 -20.04 -4.37 -7.67
C VAL A 51 -20.41 -4.48 -9.15
N ASN A 52 -20.07 -3.48 -9.97
CA ASN A 52 -20.37 -3.49 -11.41
C ASN A 52 -19.30 -4.24 -12.24
N VAL A 53 -18.23 -4.75 -11.63
CA VAL A 53 -17.15 -5.45 -12.33
C VAL A 53 -17.35 -6.95 -12.18
N ILE A 54 -17.69 -7.63 -13.28
CA ILE A 54 -18.00 -9.06 -13.29
C ILE A 54 -16.83 -9.81 -13.96
N GLY A 55 -16.37 -10.91 -13.36
CA GLY A 55 -15.45 -11.85 -13.98
C GLY A 55 -13.98 -11.40 -14.05
N GLU A 56 -13.31 -11.65 -15.17
CA GLU A 56 -11.85 -11.50 -15.33
C GLU A 56 -11.35 -10.04 -15.18
N ASP A 57 -12.17 -9.06 -15.55
CA ASP A 57 -11.83 -7.64 -15.42
C ASP A 57 -11.70 -7.21 -13.94
N PHE A 58 -12.48 -7.83 -13.04
CA PHE A 58 -12.37 -7.62 -11.60
C PHE A 58 -11.04 -8.18 -11.09
N VAL A 59 -10.67 -9.38 -11.55
CA VAL A 59 -9.40 -10.00 -11.17
C VAL A 59 -8.23 -9.14 -11.66
N ALA A 60 -8.27 -8.61 -12.88
CA ALA A 60 -7.25 -7.69 -13.38
C ALA A 60 -7.06 -6.47 -12.48
N THR A 61 -8.18 -5.87 -12.06
CA THR A 61 -8.20 -4.72 -11.15
C THR A 61 -7.63 -5.08 -9.78
N HIS A 62 -8.06 -6.21 -9.21
CA HIS A 62 -7.58 -6.68 -7.92
C HIS A 62 -6.09 -7.01 -7.94
N MET A 63 -5.58 -7.62 -9.01
CA MET A 63 -4.16 -7.91 -9.17
C MET A 63 -3.32 -6.62 -9.28
N ALA A 64 -3.80 -5.63 -10.04
CA ALA A 64 -3.13 -4.34 -10.14
C ALA A 64 -3.10 -3.62 -8.78
N TRP A 65 -4.22 -3.64 -8.04
CA TRP A 65 -4.31 -3.05 -6.71
C TRP A 65 -3.35 -3.72 -5.72
N GLY A 66 -3.29 -5.06 -5.71
CA GLY A 66 -2.34 -5.81 -4.90
C GLY A 66 -0.89 -5.47 -5.22
N ALA A 67 -0.52 -5.44 -6.51
CA ALA A 67 0.83 -5.07 -6.94
C ALA A 67 1.25 -3.68 -6.43
N ILE A 68 0.32 -2.72 -6.46
CA ILE A 68 0.57 -1.35 -5.97
C ILE A 68 0.81 -1.34 -4.47
N ASN A 69 -0.02 -2.04 -3.70
CA ASN A 69 0.15 -2.12 -2.24
C ASN A 69 1.51 -2.72 -1.87
N GLU A 70 1.91 -3.80 -2.55
CA GLU A 70 3.20 -4.46 -2.34
C GLU A 70 4.38 -3.55 -2.73
N TRP A 71 4.29 -2.80 -3.84
CA TRP A 71 5.32 -1.81 -4.18
C TRP A 71 5.44 -0.69 -3.14
N CYS A 72 4.31 -0.23 -2.59
CA CYS A 72 4.30 0.76 -1.52
C CYS A 72 4.91 0.22 -0.22
N ALA A 73 4.61 -1.03 0.16
CA ALA A 73 5.18 -1.68 1.34
C ALA A 73 6.71 -1.81 1.21
N HIS A 74 7.17 -2.36 0.07
CA HIS A 74 8.59 -2.47 -0.22
C HIS A 74 9.31 -1.11 -0.22
N SER A 75 8.68 -0.08 -0.80
CA SER A 75 9.19 1.29 -0.79
C SER A 75 9.28 1.85 0.65
N ALA A 76 8.27 1.60 1.48
CA ALA A 76 8.25 2.06 2.86
C ALA A 76 9.37 1.42 3.68
N TYR A 77 9.58 0.10 3.57
CA TYR A 77 10.69 -0.58 4.24
C TYR A 77 12.05 -0.09 3.75
N THR A 78 12.19 0.13 2.45
CA THR A 78 13.44 0.67 1.87
C THR A 78 13.74 2.06 2.43
N ARG A 79 12.73 2.95 2.49
CA ARG A 79 12.88 4.29 3.08
C ARG A 79 13.22 4.23 4.57
N LEU A 80 12.57 3.34 5.32
CA LEU A 80 12.85 3.18 6.75
C LEU A 80 14.28 2.70 7.00
N ILE A 81 14.77 1.73 6.22
CA ILE A 81 16.17 1.26 6.27
C ILE A 81 17.16 2.40 5.95
N GLN A 82 16.82 3.28 5.01
CA GLN A 82 17.69 4.39 4.62
C GLN A 82 17.70 5.54 5.62
N SER A 83 16.60 5.74 6.35
CA SER A 83 16.45 6.83 7.31
C SER A 83 16.94 6.47 8.72
N GLU A 84 16.98 5.18 9.07
CA GLU A 84 17.32 4.71 10.42
C GLU A 84 18.62 3.89 10.45
N ASP A 85 19.55 4.26 11.33
CA ASP A 85 20.79 3.51 11.57
C ASP A 85 20.62 2.49 12.71
N HIS A 86 19.67 1.56 12.54
CA HIS A 86 19.42 0.49 13.52
C HIS A 86 19.69 -0.88 12.90
N PRO A 87 20.73 -1.63 13.36
CA PRO A 87 21.18 -2.84 12.69
C PRO A 87 20.15 -3.98 12.72
N VAL A 88 19.47 -4.20 13.85
CA VAL A 88 18.43 -5.25 13.98
C VAL A 88 17.20 -4.94 13.13
N LEU A 89 16.66 -3.73 13.25
CA LEU A 89 15.55 -3.28 12.41
C LEU A 89 15.89 -3.40 10.92
N THR A 90 17.09 -3.00 10.52
CA THR A 90 17.56 -3.13 9.14
C THR A 90 17.54 -4.58 8.66
N ASP A 91 18.03 -5.54 9.47
CA ASP A 91 18.02 -6.96 9.11
C ASP A 91 16.59 -7.51 9.00
N ILE A 92 15.71 -7.16 9.95
CA ILE A 92 14.29 -7.53 9.94
C ILE A 92 13.62 -7.04 8.64
N LEU A 93 13.72 -5.75 8.35
CA LEU A 93 13.08 -5.13 7.19
C LEU A 93 13.62 -5.70 5.87
N LYS A 94 14.93 -5.99 5.78
CA LYS A 94 15.54 -6.65 4.62
C LYS A 94 14.97 -8.05 4.40
N ARG A 95 14.74 -8.82 5.46
CA ARG A 95 14.16 -10.17 5.37
C ARG A 95 12.70 -10.13 4.93
N ILE A 96 11.91 -9.21 5.50
CA ILE A 96 10.51 -8.97 5.10
C ILE A 96 10.45 -8.60 3.62
N ALA A 97 11.20 -7.58 3.19
CA ALA A 97 11.22 -7.11 1.81
C ALA A 97 11.67 -8.19 0.80
N LYS A 98 12.58 -9.10 1.21
CA LYS A 98 13.00 -10.23 0.39
C LYS A 98 11.87 -11.24 0.17
N GLN A 99 11.03 -11.48 1.19
CA GLN A 99 9.88 -12.37 1.07
C GLN A 99 8.79 -11.75 0.19
N GLU A 100 8.51 -10.46 0.35
CA GLU A 100 7.54 -9.71 -0.46
C GLU A 100 7.86 -9.71 -1.96
N THR A 101 9.13 -9.88 -2.34
CA THR A 101 9.54 -9.91 -3.76
C THR A 101 8.78 -10.97 -4.57
N ARG A 102 8.44 -12.12 -3.96
CA ARG A 102 7.63 -13.16 -4.62
C ARG A 102 6.17 -12.73 -4.81
N HIS A 103 5.61 -12.03 -3.83
CA HIS A 103 4.24 -11.53 -3.88
C HIS A 103 4.09 -10.44 -4.95
N VAL A 104 5.03 -9.49 -4.95
CA VAL A 104 5.15 -8.46 -6.00
C VAL A 104 5.20 -9.09 -7.39
N ALA A 105 6.05 -10.10 -7.60
CA ALA A 105 6.22 -10.74 -8.90
C ALA A 105 4.91 -11.41 -9.37
N PHE A 106 4.22 -12.11 -8.47
CA PHE A 106 2.94 -12.75 -8.75
C PHE A 106 1.86 -11.73 -9.12
N TYR A 107 1.60 -10.73 -8.27
CA TYR A 107 0.57 -9.72 -8.53
C TYR A 107 0.85 -8.96 -9.83
N ASN A 108 2.09 -8.51 -10.03
CA ASN A 108 2.48 -7.78 -11.22
C ASN A 108 2.31 -8.62 -12.50
N SER A 109 2.74 -9.88 -12.51
CA SER A 109 2.62 -10.72 -13.70
C SER A 109 1.15 -10.97 -14.05
N GLN A 110 0.31 -11.27 -13.05
CA GLN A 110 -1.12 -11.51 -13.25
C GLN A 110 -1.87 -10.23 -13.68
N ALA A 111 -1.50 -9.07 -13.13
CA ALA A 111 -2.05 -7.78 -13.51
C ALA A 111 -1.71 -7.43 -14.95
N ARG A 112 -0.43 -7.50 -15.33
CA ARG A 112 0.04 -7.18 -16.69
C ARG A 112 -0.63 -8.06 -17.73
N ASP A 113 -0.62 -9.37 -17.54
CA ASP A 113 -1.17 -10.32 -18.50
C ASP A 113 -2.67 -10.08 -18.74
N ARG A 114 -3.47 -9.89 -17.67
CA ARG A 114 -4.90 -9.62 -17.81
C ARG A 114 -5.20 -8.24 -18.41
N LEU A 115 -4.47 -7.22 -17.98
CA LEU A 115 -4.64 -5.87 -18.53
C LEU A 115 -4.25 -5.82 -20.01
N LEU A 116 -3.26 -6.61 -20.46
CA LEU A 116 -2.91 -6.69 -21.89
C LEU A 116 -4.05 -7.30 -22.73
N ARG A 117 -4.77 -8.28 -22.19
CA ARG A 117 -5.82 -9.02 -22.92
C ARG A 117 -7.14 -8.25 -23.07
N SER A 118 -7.43 -7.28 -22.21
CA SER A 118 -8.72 -6.59 -22.18
C SER A 118 -8.57 -5.07 -22.04
N LYS A 119 -8.95 -4.32 -23.08
CA LYS A 119 -9.06 -2.85 -23.01
C LYS A 119 -10.16 -2.40 -22.04
N GLN A 120 -11.17 -3.23 -21.81
CA GLN A 120 -12.21 -2.98 -20.81
C GLN A 120 -11.63 -3.08 -19.40
N ALA A 121 -10.85 -4.14 -19.10
CA ALA A 121 -10.10 -4.27 -17.84
C ALA A 121 -9.21 -3.05 -17.60
N GLN A 122 -8.51 -2.55 -18.62
CA GLN A 122 -7.68 -1.35 -18.50
C GLN A 122 -8.48 -0.13 -18.02
N LYS A 123 -9.65 0.12 -18.64
CA LYS A 123 -10.51 1.26 -18.28
C LYS A 123 -11.11 1.10 -16.88
N ILE A 124 -11.56 -0.10 -16.53
CA ILE A 124 -12.14 -0.40 -15.22
C ILE A 124 -11.09 -0.27 -14.13
N ALA A 125 -9.92 -0.90 -14.29
CA ALA A 125 -8.82 -0.80 -13.34
C ALA A 125 -8.38 0.66 -13.18
N ARG A 126 -8.25 1.41 -14.29
CA ARG A 126 -7.90 2.84 -14.24
C ARG A 126 -8.90 3.64 -13.45
N PHE A 127 -10.19 3.44 -13.71
CA PHE A 127 -11.26 4.12 -12.98
C PHE A 127 -11.22 3.77 -11.49
N ALA A 128 -11.16 2.47 -11.16
CA ALA A 128 -11.11 1.98 -9.78
C ALA A 128 -9.88 2.51 -9.02
N LEU A 129 -8.69 2.47 -9.61
CA LEU A 129 -7.47 3.01 -9.01
C LEU A 129 -7.58 4.53 -8.80
N SER A 130 -8.01 5.28 -9.82
CA SER A 130 -8.09 6.75 -9.74
C SER A 130 -9.12 7.28 -8.74
N LYS A 131 -10.14 6.49 -8.39
CA LYS A 131 -11.25 6.92 -7.51
C LYS A 131 -11.28 6.22 -6.17
N GLY A 132 -10.80 4.99 -6.10
CA GLY A 132 -10.96 4.11 -4.94
C GLY A 132 -9.66 3.80 -4.22
N TRP A 133 -8.50 3.90 -4.88
CA TRP A 133 -7.23 3.57 -4.26
C TRP A 133 -6.78 4.67 -3.29
N GLY A 134 -6.09 4.25 -2.23
CA GLY A 134 -5.42 5.09 -1.27
C GLY A 134 -4.39 4.29 -0.49
N ILE A 135 -3.55 4.97 0.29
CA ILE A 135 -2.49 4.33 1.08
C ILE A 135 -3.09 3.29 2.03
N VAL A 136 -2.50 2.09 2.07
CA VAL A 136 -2.94 1.01 2.95
C VAL A 136 -2.89 1.49 4.40
N GLY A 137 -3.93 1.19 5.18
CA GLY A 137 -4.06 1.66 6.56
C GLY A 137 -4.54 3.10 6.73
N SER A 138 -4.58 3.93 5.67
CA SER A 138 -5.03 5.34 5.76
C SER A 138 -6.48 5.53 6.23
N THR A 139 -7.34 4.52 6.04
CA THR A 139 -8.73 4.53 6.51
C THR A 139 -8.88 4.04 7.94
N ILE A 140 -7.84 3.38 8.47
CA ILE A 140 -7.82 2.76 9.80
C ILE A 140 -7.07 3.66 10.79
N MET A 141 -5.92 4.19 10.38
CA MET A 141 -5.10 5.01 11.26
C MET A 141 -5.63 6.45 11.36
N PRO A 142 -5.45 7.12 12.51
CA PRO A 142 -5.77 8.54 12.63
C PRO A 142 -5.07 9.36 11.54
N PRO A 143 -5.72 10.39 10.96
CA PRO A 143 -5.12 11.17 9.87
C PRO A 143 -3.75 11.78 10.20
N ALA A 144 -3.53 12.15 11.47
CA ALA A 144 -2.24 12.68 11.94
C ALA A 144 -1.12 11.63 11.89
N GLU A 145 -1.40 10.38 12.28
CA GLU A 145 -0.46 9.26 12.21
C GLU A 145 -0.10 8.93 10.75
N VAL A 146 -1.10 8.91 9.87
CA VAL A 146 -0.87 8.69 8.43
C VAL A 146 0.01 9.79 7.85
N LYS A 147 -0.29 11.05 8.16
CA LYS A 147 0.53 12.19 7.73
C LYS A 147 1.95 12.11 8.29
N HIS A 148 2.11 11.75 9.57
CA HIS A 148 3.41 11.61 10.20
C HIS A 148 4.24 10.54 9.48
N MET A 149 3.70 9.33 9.31
CA MET A 149 4.35 8.24 8.59
C MET A 149 4.76 8.65 7.16
N LEU A 150 3.85 9.25 6.40
CA LEU A 150 4.12 9.67 5.03
C LEU A 150 5.18 10.79 4.97
N THR A 151 5.14 11.75 5.90
CA THR A 151 6.16 12.81 5.99
C THR A 151 7.52 12.25 6.35
N TYR A 152 7.56 11.34 7.32
CA TYR A 152 8.78 10.71 7.78
C TYR A 152 9.45 9.87 6.68
N LEU A 153 8.66 9.07 5.95
CA LEU A 153 9.18 8.22 4.88
C LEU A 153 9.48 9.00 3.59
N TYR A 154 8.59 9.90 3.19
CA TYR A 154 8.56 10.47 1.84
C TYR A 154 8.69 12.00 1.78
N GLY A 155 8.93 12.66 2.91
CA GLY A 155 9.24 14.09 2.93
C GLY A 155 10.53 14.41 2.19
N GLY A 156 10.56 15.56 1.51
CA GLY A 156 11.74 16.04 0.78
C GLY A 156 11.97 15.36 -0.59
N GLU A 157 13.02 15.80 -1.28
CA GLU A 157 13.33 15.37 -2.66
C GLU A 157 13.62 13.86 -2.77
N ASN A 158 14.36 13.29 -1.81
CA ASN A 158 14.67 11.86 -1.80
C ASN A 158 13.40 11.01 -1.66
N GLY A 159 12.46 11.45 -0.81
CA GLY A 159 11.17 10.79 -0.63
C GLY A 159 10.32 10.82 -1.90
N LEU A 160 10.27 11.98 -2.57
CA LEU A 160 9.60 12.13 -3.86
C LEU A 160 10.22 11.25 -4.95
N ALA A 161 11.55 11.14 -4.98
CA ALA A 161 12.24 10.28 -5.95
C ALA A 161 11.83 8.80 -5.78
N GLU A 162 11.70 8.30 -4.55
CA GLU A 162 11.21 6.94 -4.31
C GLU A 162 9.73 6.77 -4.71
N VAL A 163 8.88 7.75 -4.38
CA VAL A 163 7.46 7.74 -4.78
C VAL A 163 7.32 7.67 -6.30
N ARG A 164 8.11 8.45 -7.03
CA ARG A 164 8.12 8.44 -8.50
C ARG A 164 8.58 7.11 -9.08
N LYS A 165 9.45 6.35 -8.39
CA LYS A 165 9.79 4.98 -8.81
C LYS A 165 8.60 4.04 -8.67
N VAL A 166 7.78 4.20 -7.64
CA VAL A 166 6.54 3.41 -7.49
C VAL A 166 5.53 3.80 -8.57
N ASP A 167 5.30 5.09 -8.79
CA ASP A 167 4.39 5.56 -9.85
C ASP A 167 4.87 5.15 -11.25
N ALA A 168 6.18 5.10 -11.51
CA ALA A 168 6.71 4.57 -12.78
C ALA A 168 6.39 3.07 -12.98
N LYS A 169 6.38 2.27 -11.91
CA LYS A 169 5.93 0.85 -11.99
C LYS A 169 4.44 0.76 -12.31
N ILE A 170 3.62 1.66 -11.76
CA ILE A 170 2.19 1.77 -12.08
C ILE A 170 2.01 2.12 -13.55
N ASP A 171 2.74 3.12 -14.04
CA ASP A 171 2.66 3.57 -15.43
C ASP A 171 3.07 2.48 -16.44
N ALA A 172 3.93 1.55 -16.02
CA ALA A 172 4.31 0.40 -16.82
C ALA A 172 3.15 -0.62 -16.99
N LEU A 173 2.12 -0.60 -16.14
CA LEU A 173 0.94 -1.45 -16.31
C LEU A 173 0.09 -0.97 -17.52
N PRO A 174 -0.41 -1.89 -18.36
CA PRO A 174 -1.19 -1.51 -19.55
C PRO A 174 -2.41 -0.65 -19.20
N GLY A 175 -2.51 0.52 -19.82
CA GLY A 175 -3.61 1.47 -19.63
C GLY A 175 -3.57 2.31 -18.34
N GLN A 176 -2.53 2.17 -17.50
CA GLN A 176 -2.44 2.82 -16.19
C GLN A 176 -1.48 4.01 -16.17
N GLN A 177 -1.10 4.55 -17.33
CA GLN A 177 -0.14 5.64 -17.46
C GLN A 177 -0.64 6.95 -16.85
N SER A 178 0.28 7.73 -16.29
CA SER A 178 0.10 9.10 -15.81
C SER A 178 -0.98 9.22 -14.73
N LEU A 179 -1.12 8.18 -13.90
CA LEU A 179 -2.02 8.24 -12.75
C LEU A 179 -1.43 9.09 -11.63
N HIS A 180 -0.10 9.07 -11.45
CA HIS A 180 0.62 9.73 -10.34
C HIS A 180 -0.05 9.42 -8.99
N LEU A 181 -0.35 8.15 -8.78
CA LEU A 181 -1.31 7.71 -7.78
C LEU A 181 -0.76 7.93 -6.36
N VAL A 182 0.50 7.54 -6.16
CA VAL A 182 1.16 7.68 -4.86
C VAL A 182 1.50 9.14 -4.58
N GLU A 183 2.00 9.87 -5.58
CA GLU A 183 2.28 11.31 -5.46
C GLU A 183 1.02 12.13 -5.11
N LYS A 184 -0.13 11.79 -5.71
CA LYS A 184 -1.43 12.41 -5.36
C LYS A 184 -1.88 12.11 -3.95
N GLU A 185 -1.66 10.89 -3.44
CA GLU A 185 -2.00 10.57 -2.05
C GLU A 185 -1.09 11.33 -1.07
N LEU A 186 0.21 11.52 -1.36
CA LEU A 186 1.05 12.40 -0.54
C LEU A 186 0.49 13.82 -0.47
N THR A 187 0.15 14.38 -1.62
CA THR A 187 -0.44 15.74 -1.70
C THR A 187 -1.75 15.83 -0.92
N LYS A 188 -2.63 14.85 -1.05
CA LYS A 188 -3.90 14.75 -0.30
C LYS A 188 -3.70 14.69 1.21
N HIS A 189 -2.60 14.10 1.67
CA HIS A 189 -2.22 14.06 3.08
C HIS A 189 -1.38 15.27 3.53
N ASN A 190 -1.23 16.29 2.68
CA ASN A 190 -0.40 17.49 2.91
C ASN A 190 1.06 17.16 3.21
N VAL A 191 1.60 16.16 2.49
CA VAL A 191 3.02 15.84 2.46
C VAL A 191 3.57 16.39 1.16
N HIS A 192 4.40 17.43 1.27
CA HIS A 192 5.02 18.06 0.11
C HIS A 192 6.48 17.61 0.00
N PRO A 193 6.98 17.38 -1.22
CA PRO A 193 8.40 17.50 -1.45
C PRO A 193 8.81 18.92 -1.07
N GLY A 194 9.83 19.02 -0.22
CA GLY A 194 10.38 20.31 0.23
C GLY A 194 10.85 21.18 -0.92
#